data_AF-A0A522X225-F1
#
_entry.id   AF-A0A522X225-F1
#
_cell.length_a   1.000
_cell.length_b   1.000
_cell.length_c   1.000
_cell.angle_alpha   90.00
_cell.angle_beta   90.00
_cell.angle_gamma   90.00
#
_symmetry.space_group_name_H-M   'P 1'
#
loop_
_entity.id
_entity.type
_entity.pdbx_description
1 polymer ?
#
loop_
_entity_poly.entity_id
_entity_poly.type
_entity_poly.pdbx_seq_one_letter_code
_entity_poly.pdbx_strand_id
1 'polypeptide(L)' 'MPVDPDLVSRTVTGLLQRHGGKAVALAAEEAESASRAGDLPALDLALMVLTEVERHQAAAFSL' A
#
# COMPACT_ATOMS: atom_id res chain seq x y z
N MET A 1 13.35 12.14 0.04
CA MET A 1 12.98 12.28 1.47
C MET A 1 12.61 10.90 1.98
N PRO A 2 12.90 10.56 3.24
CA PRO A 2 12.43 9.29 3.80
C PRO A 2 10.89 9.28 3.86
N VAL A 3 10.29 8.16 3.50
CA VAL A 3 8.85 7.93 3.63
C VAL A 3 8.50 7.82 5.11
N ASP A 4 7.45 8.52 5.54
CA ASP A 4 6.96 8.52 6.93
C ASP A 4 6.25 7.19 7.26
N PRO A 5 6.75 6.40 8.24
CA PRO A 5 6.12 5.13 8.63
C PRO A 5 4.68 5.30 9.18
N ASP A 6 4.37 6.43 9.83
CA ASP A 6 3.02 6.68 10.35
C ASP A 6 2.03 6.98 9.21
N LEU A 7 2.51 7.61 8.13
CA LEU A 7 1.74 7.79 6.91
C LEU A 7 1.42 6.44 6.25
N VAL A 8 2.41 5.55 6.14
CA VAL A 8 2.23 4.19 5.60
C VAL A 8 1.19 3.44 6.44
N SER A 9 1.35 3.38 7.76
CA SER A 9 0.44 2.67 8.66
C SER A 9 -1.02 3.15 8.56
N ARG A 10 -1.23 4.47 8.55
CA ARG A 10 -2.59 5.05 8.39
C ARG A 10 -3.20 4.73 7.03
N THR A 11 -2.39 4.78 5.97
CA THR A 11 -2.85 4.50 4.60
C THR A 11 -3.25 3.03 4.46
N VAL A 12 -2.42 2.12 4.95
CA VAL A 12 -2.67 0.67 4.99
C VAL A 12 -3.94 0.37 5.77
N THR A 13 -4.07 0.92 6.98
CA THR A 13 -5.26 0.75 7.83
C THR A 13 -6.52 1.23 7.10
N GLY A 14 -6.47 2.42 6.49
CA GLY A 14 -7.59 2.97 5.73
C GLY A 14 -7.96 2.14 4.49
N LEU A 15 -6.99 1.54 3.81
CA LEU A 15 -7.23 0.66 2.66
C LEU A 15 -7.88 -0.65 3.10
N LEU A 16 -7.33 -1.30 4.13
CA LEU A 16 -7.86 -2.57 4.65
C LEU A 16 -9.28 -2.41 5.20
N GLN A 17 -9.55 -1.34 5.96
CA GLN A 17 -10.88 -1.08 6.52
C GLN A 17 -11.93 -0.82 5.45
N ARG A 18 -11.58 -0.09 4.38
CA ARG A 18 -12.55 0.30 3.34
C ARG A 18 -12.73 -0.75 2.26
N HIS A 19 -11.69 -1.51 1.96
CA HIS A 19 -11.65 -2.37 0.77
C HIS A 19 -11.37 -3.85 1.08
N GLY A 20 -11.01 -4.19 2.32
CA GLY A 20 -10.78 -5.57 2.76
C GLY A 20 -9.82 -6.31 1.82
N GLY A 21 -10.29 -7.44 1.29
CA GLY A 21 -9.52 -8.27 0.34
C GLY A 21 -9.09 -7.55 -0.95
N LYS A 22 -9.76 -6.46 -1.34
CA LYS A 22 -9.38 -5.68 -2.54
C LYS A 22 -8.23 -4.69 -2.30
N ALA A 23 -7.79 -4.52 -1.05
CA ALA A 23 -6.77 -3.52 -0.70
C ALA A 23 -5.44 -3.74 -1.45
N VAL A 24 -5.02 -5.00 -1.66
CA VAL A 24 -3.79 -5.32 -2.43
C VAL A 24 -3.89 -4.84 -3.87
N ALA A 25 -5.00 -5.15 -4.55
CA ALA A 25 -5.19 -4.75 -5.95
C ALA A 25 -5.17 -3.23 -6.11
N LEU A 26 -5.84 -2.49 -5.21
CA LEU A 26 -5.85 -1.03 -5.24
C LEU A 26 -4.47 -0.42 -4.96
N ALA A 27 -3.72 -0.96 -3.99
CA ALA A 27 -2.36 -0.49 -3.72
C ALA A 27 -1.40 -0.78 -4.89
N ALA A 28 -1.61 -1.91 -5.59
CA ALA A 28 -0.82 -2.26 -6.78
C ALA A 28 -1.14 -1.33 -7.97
N GLU A 29 -2.41 -1.01 -8.21
CA GLU A 29 -2.83 -0.03 -9.21
C GLU A 29 -2.21 1.35 -8.94
N GLU A 30 -2.17 1.78 -7.68
CA GLU A 30 -1.56 3.07 -7.29
C GLU A 30 -0.04 3.08 -7.55
N ALA A 31 0.66 2.01 -7.21
CA ALA A 31 2.09 1.87 -7.50
C ALA A 31 2.36 1.87 -9.02
N GLU A 32 1.53 1.20 -9.81
CA GLU A 32 1.66 1.22 -11.27
C GLU A 32 1.39 2.61 -11.85
N SER A 33 0.38 3.32 -11.34
CA SER A 33 0.06 4.69 -11.72
C SER A 33 1.23 5.64 -11.44
N ALA A 34 1.79 5.61 -10.21
CA ALA A 34 2.91 6.44 -9.82
C ALA A 34 4.18 6.15 -10.66
N SER A 35 4.42 4.88 -10.97
CA SER A 35 5.49 4.45 -11.87
C SER A 35 5.33 5.02 -13.28
N ARG A 36 4.12 4.90 -13.87
CA ARG A 36 3.83 5.46 -15.21
C ARG A 36 3.94 6.98 -15.25
N ALA A 37 3.60 7.66 -14.16
CA ALA A 37 3.72 9.12 -14.03
C ALA A 37 5.18 9.59 -13.85
N GLY A 38 6.11 8.68 -13.53
CA GLY A 38 7.50 9.02 -13.20
C GLY A 38 7.65 9.74 -11.85
N ASP A 39 6.63 9.66 -10.99
CA ASP A 39 6.65 10.26 -9.65
C ASP A 39 7.33 9.29 -8.68
N LEU A 40 8.66 9.37 -8.62
CA LEU A 40 9.47 8.47 -7.79
C LEU A 40 9.14 8.56 -6.29
N PRO A 41 8.94 9.75 -5.67
CA PRO A 41 8.48 9.83 -4.29
C PRO A 41 7.12 9.17 -4.03
N ALA A 42 6.14 9.34 -4.93
CA ALA A 42 4.85 8.70 -4.81
C ALA A 42 4.96 7.18 -5.00
N LEU A 43 5.82 6.72 -5.92
CA LEU A 43 6.08 5.32 -6.16
C LEU A 43 6.69 4.63 -4.93
N ASP A 44 7.70 5.25 -4.31
CA ASP A 44 8.32 4.71 -3.09
C ASP A 44 7.28 4.52 -1.97
N LEU A 45 6.42 5.52 -1.76
CA LEU A 45 5.34 5.41 -0.79
C LEU A 45 4.34 4.30 -1.17
N ALA A 46 3.92 4.24 -2.43
CA ALA A 46 2.94 3.26 -2.90
C ALA A 46 3.47 1.81 -2.75
N LEU A 47 4.75 1.58 -3.04
CA LEU A 47 5.39 0.27 -2.86
C LEU A 47 5.50 -0.14 -1.40
N MET A 48 5.80 0.80 -0.49
CA MET A 48 5.79 0.53 0.95
C MET A 48 4.39 0.19 1.46
N VAL A 49 3.37 0.93 1.01
CA VAL A 49 1.97 0.67 1.34
C VAL A 49 1.54 -0.70 0.81
N LEU A 50 1.84 -1.02 -0.45
CA LEU A 50 1.52 -2.33 -1.05
C LEU A 50 2.12 -3.48 -0.25
N THR A 51 3.42 -3.40 0.06
CA THR A 51 4.14 -4.43 0.83
C THR A 51 3.49 -4.66 2.20
N GLU A 52 3.08 -3.58 2.87
CA GLU A 52 2.48 -3.69 4.20
C GLU A 52 1.04 -4.25 4.14
N VAL A 53 0.26 -3.87 3.12
CA VAL A 53 -1.06 -4.44 2.88
C VAL A 53 -0.98 -5.94 2.60
N GLU A 54 -0.03 -6.37 1.75
CA GLU A 54 0.20 -7.80 1.47
C GLU A 54 0.56 -8.57 2.73
N ARG A 55 1.43 -8.02 3.59
CA ARG A 55 1.79 -8.63 4.88
C ARG A 55 0.58 -8.83 5.78
N HIS A 56 -0.30 -7.83 5.88
CA HIS A 56 -1.50 -7.91 6.71
C HIS A 56 -2.49 -8.94 6.16
N GLN A 57 -2.68 -9.01 4.84
CA GLN A 57 -3.56 -10.00 4.24
C GLN A 57 -3.02 -11.44 4.37
N ALA A 58 -1.70 -11.63 4.21
CA ALA A 58 -1.06 -12.92 4.43
C ALA A 58 -1.21 -13.40 5.88
N ALA A 59 -1.08 -12.48 6.84
CA ALA A 59 -1.30 -12.77 8.26
C ALA A 59 -2.77 -13.11 8.56
N ALA A 60 -3.72 -12.39 7.93
CA ALA A 60 -5.15 -12.65 8.09
C ALA A 60 -5.59 -14.01 7.50
N PHE A 61 -4.93 -14.49 6.45
CA PHE A 61 -5.20 -15.79 5.82
C PHE A 61 -4.58 -17.00 6.55
N SER A 62 -3.68 -16.76 7.50
CA SER A 62 -2.95 -17.82 8.22
C SER A 62 -3.60 -18.20 9.57
N LEU A 63 -4.84 -17.75 9.82
CA LEU A 63 -5.66 -18.02 11.02
C LEU A 63 -6.88 -18.88 10.66
#